data_AF-A0A2H9NUS4-F1
#
_entry.id   AF-A0A2H9NUS4-F1
#
_cell.length_a   1.000
_cell.length_b   1.000
_cell.length_c   1.000
_cell.angle_alpha   90.00
_cell.angle_beta   90.00
_cell.angle_gamma   90.00
#
_symmetry.space_group_name_H-M   'P 1'
#
loop_
_entity.id
_entity.type
_entity.pdbx_description
1 polymer ?
#
loop_
_entity_poly.entity_id
_entity_poly.type
_entity_poly.pdbx_seq_one_letter_code
_entity_poly.pdbx_strand_id
1 'polypeptide(L)'
;MDDLHGSSYDSSHGSLHDSLPWVRKYNPLTTEDLIGQEEPVAALRNFTRTFSSQNTRGKKAVILYGPPGCGKTAAAHALAHEDSCEIMELNASDFRNREHIESIVGTASKQA
;
A
#
# COMPACT_ATOMS: atom_id res chain seq x y z
N MET A 1 -8.11 44.82 -39.47
CA MET A 1 -9.56 44.88 -39.26
C MET A 1 -10.11 43.48 -39.53
N ASP A 2 -9.49 42.42 -39.02
CA ASP A 2 -9.36 41.94 -37.61
C ASP A 2 -10.28 40.71 -37.55
N ASP A 3 -9.92 39.48 -37.21
CA ASP A 3 -8.65 38.84 -36.87
C ASP A 3 -8.83 37.34 -37.18
N LEU A 4 -7.78 36.71 -37.72
CA LEU A 4 -7.60 35.26 -37.70
C LEU A 4 -7.18 34.87 -36.28
N HIS A 5 -8.00 34.10 -35.57
CA HIS A 5 -7.50 33.21 -34.51
C HIS A 5 -8.28 31.90 -34.53
N GLY A 6 -7.77 30.97 -35.33
CA GLY A 6 -7.90 29.56 -34.99
C GLY A 6 -7.09 29.32 -33.72
N SER A 7 -7.76 28.95 -32.64
CA SER A 7 -7.12 28.22 -31.56
C SER A 7 -7.76 26.84 -31.54
N SER A 8 -7.13 25.92 -32.27
CA SER A 8 -7.17 24.50 -31.98
C SER A 8 -7.01 24.29 -30.48
N TYR A 9 -8.06 23.81 -29.82
CA TYR A 9 -7.93 23.29 -28.47
C TYR A 9 -7.05 22.03 -28.57
N ASP A 10 -5.82 22.15 -28.11
CA ASP A 10 -4.86 21.05 -28.03
C ASP A 10 -5.30 20.10 -26.90
N SER A 11 -6.01 19.04 -27.28
CA SER A 11 -6.47 17.97 -26.39
C SER A 11 -5.36 16.94 -26.11
N SER A 12 -4.20 17.34 -25.59
CA SER A 12 -3.12 16.37 -25.34
C SER A 12 -2.29 16.55 -24.08
N HIS A 13 -2.71 17.33 -23.07
CA HIS A 13 -2.01 17.41 -21.77
C HIS A 13 -2.93 17.36 -20.54
N GLY A 14 -3.86 16.41 -20.50
CA GLY A 14 -4.44 15.97 -19.22
C GLY A 14 -3.51 14.95 -18.58
N SER A 15 -2.65 15.36 -17.65
CA SER A 15 -1.80 14.40 -16.91
C SER A 15 -2.69 13.33 -16.27
N LEU A 16 -2.29 12.06 -16.33
CA LEU A 16 -3.03 10.91 -15.75
C LEU A 16 -3.41 11.11 -14.26
N HIS A 17 -2.79 12.07 -13.58
CA HIS A 17 -3.07 12.44 -12.19
C HIS A 17 -4.41 13.15 -11.96
N ASP A 18 -5.01 13.78 -12.96
CA ASP A 18 -6.26 14.53 -12.78
C ASP A 18 -7.53 13.68 -12.91
N SER A 19 -7.41 12.43 -13.39
CA SER A 19 -8.53 11.50 -13.55
C SER A 19 -8.64 10.48 -12.42
N LEU A 20 -7.69 10.44 -11.47
CA LEU A 20 -7.72 9.46 -10.38
C LEU A 20 -8.75 9.83 -9.30
N PRO A 21 -9.49 8.84 -8.77
CA PRO A 21 -10.31 9.04 -7.57
C PRO A 21 -9.47 9.60 -6.41
N TRP A 22 -10.05 10.48 -5.60
CA TRP A 22 -9.34 11.11 -4.48
C TRP A 22 -8.70 10.11 -3.52
N VAL A 23 -9.36 8.96 -3.32
CA VAL A 23 -8.83 7.87 -2.49
C VAL A 23 -7.47 7.36 -2.96
N ARG A 24 -7.22 7.36 -4.28
CA ARG A 24 -5.91 6.99 -4.85
C ARG A 24 -4.97 8.18 -4.89
N LYS A 25 -5.49 9.38 -5.21
CA LYS A 25 -4.70 10.62 -5.29
C LYS A 25 -4.04 10.99 -3.97
N TYR A 26 -4.71 10.75 -2.85
CA TYR A 26 -4.25 11.06 -1.50
C TYR A 26 -3.98 9.80 -0.66
N ASN A 27 -3.67 8.68 -1.32
CA ASN A 27 -3.31 7.47 -0.60
C ASN A 27 -1.98 7.66 0.14
N PRO A 28 -1.89 7.35 1.45
CA PRO A 28 -0.64 7.45 2.21
C PRO A 28 0.50 6.68 1.56
N LEU A 29 1.68 7.30 1.46
CA LEU A 29 2.89 6.66 0.93
C LEU A 29 3.88 6.33 2.03
N THR A 30 3.85 7.09 3.12
CA THR A 30 4.66 6.88 4.31
C THR A 30 3.76 6.73 5.52
N THR A 31 4.27 6.14 6.59
CA THR A 31 3.47 6.03 7.82
C THR A 31 3.21 7.37 8.51
N GLU A 32 3.91 8.44 8.10
CA GLU A 32 3.67 9.83 8.55
C GLU A 32 2.47 10.48 7.84
N ASP A 33 2.11 10.02 6.64
CA ASP A 33 0.92 10.47 5.91
C ASP A 33 -0.38 9.91 6.50
N LEU A 34 -0.30 8.93 7.42
CA LEU A 34 -1.46 8.40 8.12
C LEU A 34 -1.90 9.35 9.23
N ILE A 35 -3.15 9.82 9.10
CA ILE A 35 -3.75 10.70 10.10
C ILE A 35 -4.25 9.88 11.31
N GLY A 36 -3.63 10.11 12.47
CA GLY A 36 -3.96 9.46 13.74
C GLY A 36 -3.33 8.07 13.92
N GLN A 37 -3.77 7.33 14.94
CA GLN A 37 -3.28 5.97 15.24
C GLN A 37 -1.77 5.89 15.54
N GLU A 38 -1.20 6.91 16.18
CA GLU A 38 0.24 7.00 16.45
C GLU A 38 0.81 5.77 17.16
N GLU A 39 0.12 5.28 18.20
CA GLU A 39 0.59 4.12 18.97
C GLU A 39 0.55 2.81 18.14
N PRO A 40 -0.57 2.43 17.48
CA PRO A 40 -0.60 1.26 16.61
C PRO A 40 0.40 1.31 15.46
N VAL A 41 0.59 2.49 14.83
CA VAL A 41 1.55 2.69 13.74
C VAL A 41 2.98 2.53 14.26
N ALA A 42 3.29 3.11 15.43
CA ALA A 42 4.60 2.94 16.07
C ALA A 42 4.87 1.47 16.43
N ALA A 43 3.87 0.75 16.95
CA ALA A 43 3.98 -0.67 17.25
C ALA A 43 4.25 -1.51 16.00
N LEU A 44 3.56 -1.22 14.88
CA LEU A 44 3.78 -1.88 13.60
C LEU A 44 5.19 -1.62 13.06
N ARG A 45 5.64 -0.36 13.07
CA ARG A 45 7.01 0.01 12.65
C ARG A 45 8.08 -0.71 13.47
N ASN A 46 7.89 -0.76 14.80
CA ASN A 46 8.82 -1.46 15.69
C ASN A 46 8.84 -2.97 15.41
N PHE A 47 7.68 -3.59 15.14
CA PHE A 47 7.61 -4.99 14.74
C PHE A 47 8.43 -5.26 13.48
N THR A 48 8.24 -4.48 12.40
CA THR A 48 8.96 -4.68 11.14
C THR A 48 10.47 -4.56 11.31
N ARG A 49 10.95 -3.55 12.06
CA ARG A 49 12.38 -3.37 12.33
C ARG A 49 12.99 -4.50 13.17
N THR A 50 12.23 -5.03 14.12
CA THR A 50 12.70 -6.13 14.99
C THR A 50 12.56 -7.50 14.34
N PHE A 51 11.73 -7.63 13.31
CA PHE A 51 11.51 -8.87 12.56
C PHE A 51 12.81 -9.44 11.97
N SER A 52 13.63 -8.58 11.34
CA SER A 52 14.88 -9.00 10.70
C SER A 52 15.98 -9.41 11.70
N SER A 53 15.92 -8.97 12.95
CA SER A 53 16.97 -9.21 13.96
C SER A 53 16.70 -10.41 14.88
N GLN A 54 15.70 -11.26 14.57
CA GLN A 54 15.26 -12.40 15.39
C GLN A 54 14.85 -12.03 16.84
N ASN A 55 14.74 -10.74 17.16
CA ASN A 55 14.40 -10.25 18.50
C ASN A 55 12.89 -10.08 18.71
N THR A 56 12.04 -10.70 17.88
CA THR A 56 10.58 -10.58 17.97
C THR A 56 9.94 -11.40 19.08
N ARG A 57 10.73 -11.96 20.01
CA ARG A 57 10.25 -12.85 21.10
C ARG A 57 9.32 -13.97 20.59
N GLY A 58 9.61 -14.51 19.41
CA GLY A 58 8.81 -15.58 18.77
C GLY A 58 7.55 -15.11 18.05
N LYS A 59 7.25 -13.80 17.98
CA LYS A 59 6.16 -13.27 17.17
C LYS A 59 6.56 -13.27 15.69
N LYS A 60 5.76 -13.96 14.86
CA LYS A 60 6.01 -14.10 13.41
C LYS A 60 5.02 -13.34 12.52
N ALA A 61 3.97 -12.77 13.12
CA ALA A 61 2.92 -12.07 12.40
C ALA A 61 2.31 -10.95 13.25
N VAL A 62 1.73 -9.97 12.57
CA VAL A 62 0.91 -8.90 13.16
C VAL A 62 -0.47 -8.95 12.53
N ILE A 63 -1.48 -8.63 13.34
CA ILE A 63 -2.88 -8.52 12.89
C ILE A 63 -3.30 -7.07 13.05
N LEU A 64 -3.69 -6.43 11.96
CA LEU A 64 -4.29 -5.11 11.95
C LEU A 64 -5.82 -5.25 11.97
N TYR A 65 -6.48 -4.76 13.02
CA TYR A 65 -7.93 -4.85 13.17
C TYR A 65 -8.55 -3.49 13.50
N GLY A 66 -9.85 -3.34 13.19
CA GLY A 66 -10.59 -2.10 13.41
C GLY A 66 -11.66 -1.85 12.33
N PRO A 67 -12.48 -0.80 12.49
CA PRO A 67 -13.58 -0.49 11.59
C PRO A 67 -13.13 -0.32 10.12
N PRO A 68 -14.03 -0.52 9.14
CA PRO A 68 -13.71 -0.28 7.72
C PRO A 68 -13.31 1.19 7.51
N GLY A 69 -12.34 1.43 6.63
CA GLY A 69 -11.88 2.79 6.32
C GLY A 69 -10.88 3.43 7.30
N CYS A 70 -10.52 2.78 8.42
CA CYS A 70 -9.54 3.32 9.37
C CYS A 70 -8.06 3.20 8.94
N GLY A 71 -7.76 3.00 7.65
CA GLY A 71 -6.39 3.00 7.16
C GLY A 71 -5.55 1.73 7.40
N LYS A 72 -6.14 0.60 7.81
CA LYS A 72 -5.38 -0.66 8.07
C LYS A 72 -4.55 -1.14 6.88
N THR A 73 -5.19 -1.29 5.72
CA THR A 73 -4.50 -1.69 4.48
C THR A 73 -3.50 -0.62 4.05
N ALA A 74 -3.91 0.66 4.10
CA ALA A 74 -3.03 1.78 3.78
C ALA A 74 -1.78 1.82 4.67
N ALA A 75 -1.88 1.52 5.96
CA ALA A 75 -0.75 1.48 6.89
C ALA A 75 0.27 0.40 6.49
N ALA A 76 -0.21 -0.80 6.12
CA ALA A 76 0.66 -1.88 5.65
C ALA A 76 1.40 -1.50 4.35
N HIS A 77 0.70 -0.90 3.38
CA HIS A 77 1.34 -0.45 2.14
C HIS A 77 2.30 0.70 2.36
N ALA A 78 1.91 1.70 3.16
CA ALA A 78 2.74 2.85 3.46
C ALA A 78 4.04 2.44 4.15
N LEU A 79 3.96 1.51 5.11
CA LEU A 79 5.16 1.00 5.78
C LEU A 79 6.07 0.21 4.83
N ALA A 80 5.50 -0.67 4.00
CA ALA A 80 6.30 -1.43 3.05
C ALA A 80 6.94 -0.54 1.99
N HIS A 81 6.23 0.50 1.52
CA HIS A 81 6.80 1.52 0.63
C HIS A 81 7.93 2.30 1.32
N GLU A 82 7.71 2.74 2.57
CA GLU A 82 8.70 3.46 3.38
C GLU A 82 9.97 2.62 3.61
N ASP A 83 9.83 1.34 3.94
CA ASP A 83 10.94 0.40 4.17
C ASP A 83 11.48 -0.23 2.86
N SER A 84 11.01 0.22 1.69
CA SER A 84 11.39 -0.31 0.36
C SER A 84 11.24 -1.85 0.23
N CYS A 85 10.22 -2.40 0.90
CA CYS A 85 9.86 -3.80 0.85
C CYS A 85 8.92 -4.10 -0.32
N GLU A 86 9.09 -5.26 -0.94
CA GLU A 86 8.12 -5.79 -1.89
C GLU A 86 6.89 -6.32 -1.15
N ILE A 87 5.69 -5.98 -1.65
CA ILE A 87 4.43 -6.38 -1.03
C ILE A 87 3.85 -7.56 -1.80
N MET A 88 3.66 -8.67 -1.10
CA MET A 88 2.82 -9.77 -1.55
C MET A 88 1.47 -9.70 -0.81
N GLU A 89 0.45 -9.15 -1.46
CA GLU A 89 -0.90 -9.05 -0.93
C GLU A 89 -1.76 -10.22 -1.42
N LEU A 90 -2.58 -10.78 -0.52
CA LEU A 90 -3.58 -11.80 -0.83
C LEU A 90 -4.93 -11.32 -0.31
N ASN A 91 -5.93 -11.20 -1.18
CA ASN A 91 -7.28 -10.79 -0.80
C ASN A 91 -8.18 -12.02 -0.61
N ALA A 92 -9.20 -11.91 0.25
CA ALA A 92 -10.22 -12.95 0.46
C ALA A 92 -10.86 -13.46 -0.85
N SER A 93 -10.98 -12.61 -1.88
CA SER A 93 -11.45 -13.03 -3.21
C SER A 93 -10.55 -14.08 -3.87
N ASP A 94 -9.25 -14.06 -3.55
CA ASP A 94 -8.20 -14.87 -4.14
C ASP A 94 -8.04 -16.19 -3.37
N PHE A 95 -8.46 -16.24 -2.10
CA PHE A 95 -8.40 -17.39 -1.17
C PHE A 95 -9.43 -18.51 -1.48
N ARG A 96 -9.70 -18.82 -2.76
CA ARG A 96 -10.69 -19.85 -3.11
C ARG A 96 -10.14 -21.28 -3.12
N ASN A 97 -8.82 -21.47 -3.28
CA ASN A 97 -8.17 -22.79 -3.32
C ASN A 97 -6.79 -22.79 -2.63
N ARG A 98 -6.51 -23.84 -1.84
CA ARG A 98 -5.23 -24.04 -1.13
C ARG A 98 -4.04 -24.18 -2.10
N GLU A 99 -4.24 -24.89 -3.20
CA GLU A 99 -3.22 -25.13 -4.22
C GLU A 99 -2.76 -23.81 -4.87
N HIS A 100 -3.69 -22.87 -5.03
CA HIS A 100 -3.41 -21.55 -5.59
C HIS A 100 -2.61 -20.67 -4.62
N ILE A 101 -2.83 -20.83 -3.31
CA ILE A 101 -2.08 -20.12 -2.27
C ILE A 101 -0.67 -20.71 -2.16
N GLU A 102 -0.54 -22.05 -2.15
CA GLU A 102 0.75 -22.73 -2.08
C GLU A 102 1.63 -22.43 -3.29
N SER A 103 1.06 -22.28 -4.49
CA SER A 103 1.84 -21.95 -5.68
C SER A 103 2.39 -20.53 -5.65
N ILE A 104 1.63 -19.54 -5.16
CA ILE A 104 2.05 -18.13 -5.06
C ILE A 104 3.00 -17.94 -3.88
N VAL A 105 2.54 -18.29 -2.68
CA VAL A 105 3.28 -18.01 -1.43
C VAL A 105 4.41 -18.99 -1.20
N GLY A 106 4.19 -20.27 -1.51
CA GLY A 106 5.15 -21.33 -1.24
C GLY A 106 6.38 -21.27 -2.15
N THR A 107 6.26 -20.66 -3.34
CA THR A 107 7.42 -20.40 -4.21
C THR A 107 8.15 -19.13 -3.76
N ALA A 108 7.44 -18.04 -3.50
CA ALA A 108 8.01 -16.78 -3.03
C ALA A 108 8.76 -16.94 -1.69
N SER A 109 8.20 -17.67 -0.74
CA SER A 109 8.81 -17.90 0.58
C SER A 109 10.09 -18.75 0.53
N LYS A 110 10.36 -19.44 -0.59
CA LYS A 110 11.59 -20.24 -0.80
C LYS A 110 12.68 -19.49 -1.56
N GLN A 111 12.34 -18.35 -2.17
CA GLN A 111 13.28 -17.51 -2.92
C GLN A 111 13.90 -16.40 -2.06
N ALA A 112 13.31 -16.13 -0.88
CA ALA A 112 13.81 -15.20 0.12
C ALA A 112 14.91 -15.82 1.02
#